data_AF-A0A8I1GIR1-F1
#
_entry.id   AF-A0A8I1GIR1-F1
#
_cell.length_a   1.000
_cell.length_b   1.000
_cell.length_c   1.000
_cell.angle_alpha   90.00
_cell.angle_beta   90.00
_cell.angle_gamma   90.00
#
_symmetry.space_group_name_H-M   'P 1'
#
loop_
_entity.id
_entity.type
_entity.pdbx_description
1 polymer ?
#
loop_
_entity_poly.entity_id
_entity_poly.type
_entity_poly.pdbx_seq_one_letter_code
_entity_poly.pdbx_strand_id
1 'polypeptide(L)'
;VMYVQANAESLPYRDNTSDFYTISFGIRNVDNKQNALNEAFRVLKPGGRFLCLEFSRVQVPLFDKVYEVYSDNVVPPLGRVVAG
;
A
#
# COMPACT_ATOMS: atom_id res chain seq x y z
N VAL A 1 10.72 16.20 -12.12
CA VAL A 1 10.45 15.02 -11.28
C VAL A 1 11.77 14.58 -10.65
N MET A 2 11.82 14.37 -9.34
CA MET A 2 13.03 13.89 -8.64
C MET A 2 12.76 12.49 -8.11
N TYR A 3 13.78 11.64 -8.14
CA TYR A 3 13.73 10.29 -7.57
C TYR A 3 14.71 10.22 -6.40
N VAL A 4 14.30 9.57 -5.32
CA VAL A 4 15.13 9.34 -4.14
C VAL A 4 14.90 7.92 -3.65
N GLN A 5 15.98 7.27 -3.23
CA GLN A 5 15.89 6.03 -2.48
C GLN A 5 15.75 6.39 -0.99
N ALA A 6 14.64 6.00 -0.38
CA ALA A 6 14.34 6.27 1.03
C ALA A 6 13.53 5.12 1.63
N ASN A 7 13.60 4.98 2.96
CA ASN A 7 12.72 4.07 3.69
C ASN A 7 11.37 4.77 3.95
N ALA A 8 10.25 4.10 3.67
CA ALA A 8 8.92 4.63 3.94
C ALA A 8 8.66 4.90 5.43
N GLU A 9 9.38 4.21 6.32
CA GLU A 9 9.34 4.39 7.78
C GLU A 9 10.28 5.51 8.29
N SER A 10 11.10 6.11 7.41
CA SER A 10 11.99 7.22 7.76
C SER A 10 12.34 8.03 6.51
N LEU A 11 11.45 8.97 6.16
CA LEU A 11 11.59 9.77 4.96
C LEU A 11 12.54 10.96 5.18
N PRO A 12 13.45 11.26 4.23
CA PRO A 12 14.40 12.36 4.32
C PRO A 12 13.77 13.73 4.01
N TYR A 13 12.54 13.95 4.47
CA TYR A 13 11.80 15.19 4.33
C TYR A 13 11.52 15.80 5.70
N ARG A 14 11.35 17.12 5.73
CA ARG A 14 10.94 17.82 6.96
C ARG A 14 9.46 17.61 7.20
N ASP A 15 9.03 17.97 8.40
CA ASP A 15 7.63 17.95 8.78
C ASP A 15 6.85 18.96 7.95
N ASN A 16 5.58 18.68 7.65
CA ASN A 16 4.67 19.60 6.98
C ASN A 16 5.20 20.17 5.65
N THR A 17 5.87 19.35 4.83
CA THR A 17 6.41 19.78 3.53
C THR A 17 5.51 19.44 2.35
N SER A 18 4.66 18.41 2.48
CA SER A 18 3.92 17.82 1.38
C SER A 18 2.42 18.14 1.49
N ASP A 19 1.82 18.58 0.40
CA ASP A 19 0.36 18.78 0.31
C ASP A 19 -0.40 17.46 0.10
N PHE A 20 0.24 16.52 -0.61
CA PHE A 20 -0.30 15.21 -0.93
C PHE A 20 0.75 14.12 -0.68
N TYR A 21 0.29 12.98 -0.16
CA TYR A 21 1.06 11.76 -0.06
C TYR A 21 0.28 10.64 -0.74
N THR A 22 0.90 9.99 -1.72
CA THR A 22 0.26 8.89 -2.48
C THR A 22 1.08 7.62 -2.34
N ILE A 23 0.42 6.51 -2.03
CA ILE A 23 1.00 5.16 -2.07
C ILE A 23 0.05 4.21 -2.79
N SER A 24 0.58 3.41 -3.70
CA SER A 24 -0.18 2.48 -4.54
C SER A 24 0.46 1.11 -4.50
N PHE A 25 -0.24 0.12 -3.96
CA PHE A 25 0.16 -1.29 -3.81
C PHE A 25 1.49 -1.53 -3.06
N GLY A 26 1.97 -0.51 -2.34
CA GLY A 26 3.27 -0.51 -1.67
C GLY A 26 3.19 -0.74 -0.17
N ILE A 27 2.09 -0.33 0.49
CA ILE A 27 2.06 -0.28 1.96
C ILE A 27 2.02 -1.67 2.60
N ARG A 28 1.50 -2.68 1.88
CA ARG A 28 1.54 -4.08 2.33
C ARG A 28 2.96 -4.62 2.49
N ASN A 29 3.92 -4.11 1.72
CA ASN A 29 5.31 -4.54 1.69
C ASN A 29 6.22 -3.78 2.66
N VAL A 30 5.66 -2.85 3.44
CA VAL A 30 6.39 -2.19 4.52
C VAL A 30 6.36 -3.07 5.76
N ASP A 31 7.52 -3.21 6.41
CA ASP A 31 7.70 -4.01 7.62
C ASP A 31 6.79 -3.50 8.74
N ASN A 32 6.96 -2.24 9.18
CA ASN A 32 6.07 -1.60 10.13
C ASN A 32 5.19 -0.54 9.44
N LYS A 33 3.97 -0.95 9.10
CA LYS A 33 2.96 -0.10 8.46
C LYS A 33 2.61 1.12 9.31
N GLN A 34 2.56 0.98 10.63
CA GLN A 34 2.22 2.09 11.53
C GLN A 34 3.30 3.18 11.49
N ASN A 35 4.58 2.78 11.45
CA ASN A 35 5.69 3.73 11.30
C ASN A 35 5.60 4.49 9.97
N ALA A 36 5.33 3.79 8.86
CA ALA A 36 5.16 4.46 7.57
C ALA A 36 3.94 5.40 7.53
N LEU A 37 2.84 5.05 8.20
CA LEU A 37 1.69 5.96 8.34
C LEU A 37 2.02 7.19 9.19
N ASN A 38 2.78 7.01 10.28
CA ASN A 38 3.26 8.12 11.11
C ASN A 38 4.19 9.04 10.33
N GLU A 39 5.09 8.48 9.51
CA GLU A 39 5.95 9.25 8.61
C GLU A 39 5.16 9.99 7.54
N ALA A 40 4.19 9.34 6.91
CA ALA A 40 3.32 9.97 5.94
C ALA A 40 2.56 11.16 6.56
N PHE A 41 2.08 11.00 7.80
CA PHE A 41 1.44 12.08 8.56
C PHE A 41 2.43 13.22 8.88
N ARG A 42 3.65 12.89 9.35
CA ARG A 42 4.67 13.88 9.71
C ARG A 42 5.02 14.79 8.52
N VAL A 43 5.22 14.22 7.34
CA VAL A 43 5.61 15.00 6.15
C VAL A 43 4.44 15.77 5.53
N LEU A 44 3.19 15.40 5.83
CA LEU A 44 2.00 16.10 5.33
C LEU A 44 1.80 17.42 6.08
N LYS A 45 1.46 18.48 5.35
CA LYS A 45 0.99 19.75 5.94
C LYS A 45 -0.34 19.56 6.68
N PRO A 46 -0.69 20.44 7.62
CA PRO A 46 -2.04 20.48 8.17
C PRO A 46 -3.06 20.70 7.04
N GLY A 47 -4.05 19.80 6.93
CA GLY A 47 -5.02 19.80 5.83
C GLY A 47 -4.55 19.09 4.54
N GLY A 48 -3.32 18.58 4.52
CA GLY A 48 -2.81 17.72 3.45
C GLY A 48 -3.56 16.39 3.35
N ARG A 49 -3.49 15.74 2.19
CA ARG A 49 -4.23 14.50 1.93
C ARG A 49 -3.32 13.30 1.75
N PHE A 50 -3.64 12.25 2.49
CA PHE A 50 -3.08 10.91 2.30
C PHE A 50 -4.01 10.10 1.39
N LEU A 51 -3.48 9.58 0.29
CA LEU A 51 -4.18 8.71 -0.65
C LEU A 51 -3.48 7.35 -0.71
N CYS A 52 -4.19 6.31 -0.28
CA CYS A 52 -3.71 4.94 -0.29
C CYS A 52 -4.58 4.09 -1.19
N LEU A 53 -3.97 3.48 -2.20
CA LEU A 53 -4.57 2.43 -3.01
C LEU A 53 -3.89 1.11 -2.65
N GLU A 54 -4.64 0.18 -2.09
CA GLU A 54 -4.13 -1.13 -1.70
C GLU A 54 -5.23 -2.19 -1.81
N PHE A 55 -4.83 -3.46 -1.92
CA PHE A 55 -5.77 -4.56 -1.78
C PHE A 55 -6.29 -4.64 -0.34
N SER A 56 -7.60 -4.63 -0.17
CA SER A 56 -8.26 -4.77 1.12
C SER A 56 -9.01 -6.10 1.20
N ARG A 57 -9.22 -6.62 2.41
CA ARG A 57 -10.06 -7.80 2.62
C ARG A 57 -11.51 -7.46 2.27
N VAL A 58 -12.21 -8.42 1.67
CA VAL A 58 -13.61 -8.26 1.34
C VAL A 58 -14.41 -8.33 2.64
N GLN A 59 -15.01 -7.22 3.05
CA GLN A 59 -15.69 -7.10 4.35
C GLN A 59 -16.99 -7.93 4.45
N VAL A 60 -17.41 -8.58 3.36
CA VAL A 60 -18.61 -9.41 3.32
C VAL A 60 -18.19 -10.88 3.50
N PRO A 61 -18.56 -11.55 4.60
CA PRO A 61 -18.06 -12.89 4.96
C PRO A 61 -18.30 -13.96 3.89
N LEU A 62 -19.37 -13.81 3.09
CA LEU A 62 -19.70 -14.73 2.01
C LEU A 62 -18.76 -14.57 0.79
N PHE A 63 -18.32 -13.35 0.51
CA PHE A 63 -17.41 -13.06 -0.60
C PHE A 63 -15.95 -13.33 -0.23
N ASP A 64 -15.59 -13.29 1.05
CA ASP A 64 -14.25 -13.63 1.53
C ASP A 64 -13.90 -15.10 1.17
N LYS A 65 -14.82 -16.05 1.44
CA LYS A 65 -14.64 -17.45 1.04
C LYS A 65 -14.59 -17.68 -0.47
N VAL A 66 -15.42 -16.97 -1.23
CA VAL A 66 -15.43 -17.09 -2.70
C VAL A 66 -14.15 -16.50 -3.29
N TYR A 67 -13.67 -15.39 -2.73
CA TYR A 67 -12.42 -14.75 -3.12
C TYR A 67 -11.21 -15.60 -2.74
N GLU A 68 -11.17 -16.18 -1.53
CA GLU A 68 -10.12 -17.14 -1.12
C GLU A 68 -10.09 -18.35 -2.05
N VAL A 69 -11.24 -18.99 -2.31
CA VAL A 69 -11.30 -20.15 -3.21
C VAL A 69 -10.88 -19.79 -4.64
N TYR A 70 -11.29 -18.63 -5.15
CA TYR A 70 -10.87 -18.16 -6.47
C TYR A 70 -9.38 -17.83 -6.50
N SER A 71 -8.86 -17.12 -5.50
CA SER A 71 -7.46 -16.72 -5.42
C SER A 71 -6.54 -17.94 -5.27
N ASP A 72 -6.92 -18.95 -4.51
CA ASP A 72 -6.10 -20.14 -4.28
C ASP A 72 -6.17 -21.17 -5.42
N ASN A 73 -7.30 -21.25 -6.13
CA ASN A 73 -7.49 -22.26 -7.18
C ASN A 73 -7.36 -21.74 -8.61
N VAL A 74 -7.48 -20.43 -8.85
CA VAL A 74 -7.46 -19.85 -10.21
C VAL A 74 -6.19 -19.08 -10.49
N VAL A 75 -5.66 -18.32 -9.52
CA VAL A 75 -4.44 -17.52 -9.72
C VAL A 75 -3.18 -18.38 -9.92
N PRO A 76 -2.94 -19.46 -9.14
CA PRO A 76 -1.73 -20.27 -9.31
C PRO A 76 -1.67 -21.04 -10.65
N PRO A 77 -2.76 -21.65 -11.17
CA PRO A 77 -2.74 -22.26 -12.50
C PRO A 77 -2.56 -21.23 -13.61
N LEU A 78 -3.22 -20.07 -13.53
CA LEU A 78 -3.11 -19.03 -14.55
C LEU A 78 -1.69 -18.43 -14.58
N GLY A 79 -1.09 -18.19 -13.43
CA GLY A 79 0.32 -17.78 -13.32
C GLY A 79 1.26 -18.81 -13.93
N ARG A 80 0.97 -20.12 -13.77
CA ARG A 80 1.74 -21.21 -14.37
C ARG A 80 1.61 -21.27 -15.90
N VAL A 81 0.52 -20.78 -16.47
CA VAL A 81 0.26 -20.75 -17.92
C VAL A 81 0.82 -19.49 -18.59
N VAL A 82 0.88 -18.37 -17.87
CA VAL A 82 1.34 -17.07 -18.43
C VAL A 82 2.82 -16.83 -18.18
N ALA A 83 3.38 -17.33 -17.07
CA ALA A 83 4.81 -17.27 -16.76
C ALA A 83 5.57 -18.59 -17.09
N GLY A 84 4.88 -19.57 -17.67
CA GLY A 84 5.46 -20.79 -18.23
C GLY A 84 5.83 -20.61 -19.70
#